data_AF-A0A4S2S592-F1
#
_entry.id   AF-A0A4S2S592-F1
#
_cell.length_a   1.000
_cell.length_b   1.000
_cell.length_c   1.000
_cell.angle_alpha   90.00
_cell.angle_beta   90.00
_cell.angle_gamma   90.00
#
_symmetry.space_group_name_H-M   'P 1'
#
loop_
_entity.id
_entity.type
_entity.pdbx_description
1 polymer ?
#
loop_
_entity_poly.entity_id
_entity_poly.type
_entity_poly.pdbx_seq_one_letter_code
_entity_poly.pdbx_strand_id
1 'polypeptide(L)'
;MSPIVVGGPELFLGAGDVYVALLRPKIDPADPGVRLAAEQAGVTPEEFAGPGDVWALMYEDGAGHGEFELPGARDTEADGFAEQLQGALASGEPFAVEAGDFLSLEARPSGGDWEVTARVSPPEGEEDGAAGPHTVQLGALPAAQLLADIEEFRRALA
;
A
#
# COMPACT_ATOMS: atom_id res chain seq x y z
N MET A 1 19.93 16.51 -7.27
CA MET A 1 19.92 15.13 -6.75
C MET A 1 18.96 14.35 -7.62
N SER A 2 19.35 13.18 -8.11
CA SER A 2 18.38 12.29 -8.78
C SER A 2 17.55 11.62 -7.69
N PRO A 3 16.22 11.56 -7.82
CA PRO A 3 15.39 10.81 -6.88
C PRO A 3 15.76 9.32 -6.95
N ILE A 4 15.82 8.67 -5.79
CA ILE A 4 15.90 7.20 -5.73
C ILE A 4 14.59 6.66 -6.29
N VAL A 5 14.67 5.82 -7.32
CA VAL A 5 13.50 5.12 -7.83
C VAL A 5 13.25 3.93 -6.92
N VAL A 6 12.16 3.98 -6.16
CA VAL A 6 11.64 2.83 -5.43
C VAL A 6 10.67 2.11 -6.37
N GLY A 7 11.00 0.87 -6.76
CA GLY A 7 10.11 0.02 -7.56
C GLY A 7 9.36 -0.97 -6.68
N GLY A 8 8.65 -1.90 -7.32
CA GLY A 8 8.00 -3.02 -6.66
C GLY A 8 6.48 -3.04 -6.86
N PRO A 9 5.79 -4.08 -6.34
CA PRO A 9 4.34 -4.10 -6.27
C PRO A 9 3.83 -2.95 -5.40
N GLU A 10 2.91 -2.18 -5.95
CA GLU A 10 2.20 -1.11 -5.25
C GLU A 10 0.72 -1.16 -5.61
N LEU A 11 -0.14 -1.19 -4.60
CA LEU A 11 -1.58 -0.97 -4.74
C LEU A 11 -1.92 0.33 -4.03
N PHE A 12 -2.13 1.38 -4.82
CA PHE A 12 -2.51 2.71 -4.35
C PHE A 12 -4.02 2.89 -4.44
N LEU A 13 -4.65 3.27 -3.33
CA LEU A 13 -6.09 3.49 -3.22
C LEU A 13 -6.32 4.91 -2.69
N GLY A 14 -6.79 5.82 -3.54
CA GLY A 14 -7.00 7.21 -3.15
C GLY A 14 -6.65 8.20 -4.25
N ALA A 15 -6.55 9.47 -3.88
CA ALA A 15 -6.09 10.53 -4.76
C ALA A 15 -5.53 11.72 -3.96
N GLY A 16 -4.41 12.29 -4.44
CA GLY A 16 -3.80 13.48 -3.82
C GLY A 16 -3.38 13.21 -2.37
N ASP A 17 -3.82 14.08 -1.46
CA ASP A 17 -3.48 14.05 -0.04
C ASP A 17 -4.43 13.15 0.79
N VAL A 18 -5.12 12.20 0.16
CA VAL A 18 -5.91 11.18 0.87
C VAL A 18 -5.74 9.84 0.17
N TYR A 19 -5.02 8.92 0.81
CA TYR A 19 -4.75 7.61 0.24
C TYR A 19 -4.42 6.54 1.28
N VAL A 20 -4.50 5.29 0.83
CA VAL A 20 -3.88 4.12 1.45
C VAL A 20 -3.07 3.41 0.36
N ALA A 21 -1.83 3.05 0.65
CA ALA A 21 -0.96 2.36 -0.28
C ALA A 21 -0.37 1.11 0.38
N LEU A 22 -0.62 -0.05 -0.23
CA LEU A 22 0.03 -1.32 0.14
C LEU A 22 1.19 -1.55 -0.84
N LEU A 23 2.42 -1.56 -0.33
CA LEU A 23 3.62 -1.59 -1.16
C LEU A 23 4.64 -2.61 -0.65
N ARG A 24 5.41 -3.17 -1.58
CA ARG A 24 6.63 -3.91 -1.27
C ARG A 24 7.81 -3.22 -1.96
N PRO A 25 8.48 -2.29 -1.27
CA PRO A 25 9.59 -1.52 -1.82
C PRO A 25 10.69 -2.43 -2.34
N LYS A 26 11.08 -2.17 -3.59
CA LYS A 26 12.23 -2.78 -4.22
C LYS A 26 13.19 -1.69 -4.64
N ILE A 27 14.19 -1.47 -3.79
CA ILE A 27 15.27 -0.53 -4.04
C ILE A 27 16.38 -1.27 -4.80
N ASP A 28 16.81 -0.73 -5.94
CA ASP A 28 17.95 -1.29 -6.69
C ASP A 28 19.27 -0.78 -6.06
N PRO A 29 20.11 -1.66 -5.47
CA PRO A 29 21.40 -1.26 -4.91
C PRO A 29 22.36 -0.67 -5.96
N ALA A 30 22.15 -0.97 -7.24
CA ALA A 30 22.94 -0.43 -8.33
C ALA A 30 22.55 1.01 -8.70
N ASP A 31 21.41 1.52 -8.23
CA ASP A 31 20.94 2.87 -8.51
C ASP A 31 21.94 3.92 -8.00
N PRO A 32 22.35 4.90 -8.84
CA PRO A 32 23.32 5.91 -8.43
C PRO A 32 22.89 6.74 -7.21
N GLY A 33 21.59 6.99 -7.05
CA GLY A 33 21.03 7.67 -5.89
C GLY A 33 21.13 6.82 -4.63
N VAL A 34 20.83 5.53 -4.73
CA VAL A 34 20.97 4.57 -3.61
C VAL A 34 22.42 4.47 -3.15
N ARG A 35 23.36 4.35 -4.10
CA ARG A 35 24.80 4.30 -3.79
C ARG A 35 25.28 5.56 -3.07
N LEU A 36 24.82 6.73 -3.51
CA LEU A 36 25.15 8.00 -2.87
C LEU A 36 24.55 8.09 -1.45
N ALA A 37 23.30 7.66 -1.27
CA ALA A 37 22.65 7.66 0.04
C ALA A 37 23.30 6.67 1.01
N ALA A 38 23.65 5.48 0.54
CA ALA A 38 24.36 4.47 1.32
C ALA A 38 25.74 4.98 1.79
N GLU A 39 26.50 5.62 0.89
CA GLU A 39 27.78 6.26 1.24
C GLU A 39 27.61 7.33 2.33
N GLN A 40 26.56 8.16 2.22
CA GLN A 40 26.25 9.18 3.23
C GLN A 40 25.83 8.60 4.57
N ALA A 41 25.11 7.47 4.55
CA ALA A 41 24.68 6.74 5.74
C ALA A 41 25.79 5.87 6.35
N GLY A 42 26.91 5.68 5.64
CA GLY A 42 28.04 4.86 6.10
C GLY A 42 27.76 3.35 6.06
N VAL A 43 26.84 2.92 5.19
CA VAL A 43 26.46 1.51 4.98
C VAL A 43 26.70 1.09 3.53
N THR A 44 26.64 -0.20 3.25
CA THR A 44 26.67 -0.69 1.86
C THR A 44 25.36 -0.38 1.13
N PRO A 45 25.36 -0.24 -0.21
CA PRO A 45 24.13 -0.08 -0.99
C PRO A 45 23.12 -1.21 -0.76
N GLU A 46 23.58 -2.44 -0.54
CA GLU A 46 22.75 -3.60 -0.24
C GLU A 46 22.10 -3.49 1.14
N GLU A 47 22.85 -3.05 2.16
CA GLU A 47 22.29 -2.79 3.49
C GLU A 47 21.31 -1.61 3.47
N PHE A 48 21.58 -0.58 2.67
CA PHE A 48 20.67 0.56 2.51
C PHE A 48 19.37 0.17 1.81
N ALA A 49 19.46 -0.63 0.74
CA ALA A 49 18.29 -1.11 0.01
C ALA A 49 17.42 -2.06 0.84
N GLY A 50 18.02 -2.70 1.85
CA GLY A 50 17.35 -3.70 2.66
C GLY A 50 17.05 -4.98 1.88
N PRO A 51 16.37 -5.95 2.50
CA PRO A 51 16.09 -7.24 1.89
C PRO A 51 15.04 -7.16 0.75
N GLY A 52 14.28 -6.05 0.67
CA GLY A 52 13.31 -5.80 -0.41
C GLY A 52 12.12 -6.77 -0.45
N ASP A 53 11.93 -7.53 0.63
CA ASP A 53 10.86 -8.53 0.81
C ASP A 53 9.84 -8.10 1.87
N VAL A 54 10.09 -7.00 2.58
CA VAL A 54 9.20 -6.45 3.59
C VAL A 54 8.11 -5.62 2.93
N TRP A 55 6.87 -5.99 3.21
CA TRP A 55 5.70 -5.20 2.86
C TRP A 55 5.55 -4.01 3.80
N ALA A 56 4.97 -2.93 3.30
CA ALA A 56 4.61 -1.77 4.09
C ALA A 56 3.19 -1.32 3.74
N LEU A 57 2.53 -0.72 4.73
CA LEU A 57 1.27 -0.02 4.54
C LEU A 57 1.47 1.45 4.88
N MET A 58 1.09 2.32 3.96
CA MET A 58 1.11 3.76 4.13
C MET A 58 -0.32 4.30 4.04
N TYR A 59 -0.59 5.38 4.77
CA TYR A 59 -1.79 6.18 4.58
C TYR A 59 -1.52 7.67 4.78
N GLU A 60 -2.38 8.48 4.18
CA GLU A 60 -2.52 9.92 4.42
C GLU A 60 -4.01 10.24 4.41
N ASP A 61 -4.49 11.06 5.35
CA ASP A 61 -5.90 11.43 5.46
C ASP A 61 -6.14 12.97 5.41
N GLY A 62 -5.10 13.73 5.10
CA GLY A 62 -5.08 15.18 5.03
C GLY A 62 -4.84 15.85 6.39
N ALA A 63 -4.95 15.13 7.50
CA ALA A 63 -4.63 15.59 8.85
C ALA A 63 -3.42 14.86 9.45
N GLY A 64 -3.15 13.63 9.00
CA GLY A 64 -2.06 12.80 9.44
C GLY A 64 -1.69 11.71 8.44
N HIS A 65 -0.42 11.32 8.51
CA HIS A 65 0.13 10.19 7.78
C HIS A 65 0.55 9.09 8.75
N GLY A 66 0.60 7.86 8.25
CA GLY A 66 1.25 6.76 8.92
C GLY A 66 1.87 5.80 7.92
N GLU A 67 2.98 5.20 8.32
CA GLU A 67 3.72 4.19 7.57
C GLU A 67 4.20 3.14 8.57
N PHE A 68 3.97 1.87 8.25
CA PHE A 68 4.44 0.76 9.06
C PHE A 68 4.80 -0.46 8.23
N GLU A 69 5.79 -1.20 8.74
CA GLU A 69 6.25 -2.45 8.13
C GLU A 69 5.31 -3.61 8.49
N LEU A 70 5.14 -4.52 7.54
CA LEU A 70 4.30 -5.71 7.64
C LEU A 70 5.17 -6.97 7.54
N PRO A 71 6.02 -7.27 8.54
CA PRO A 71 6.98 -8.39 8.47
C PRO A 71 6.32 -9.78 8.34
N GLY A 72 5.01 -9.87 8.56
CA GLY A 72 4.23 -11.10 8.37
C GLY A 72 3.54 -11.24 7.01
N ALA A 73 3.42 -10.16 6.24
CA ALA A 73 2.64 -10.16 5.01
C ALA A 73 3.37 -10.85 3.85
N ARG A 74 2.61 -11.61 3.05
CA ARG A 74 3.14 -12.40 1.93
C ARG A 74 2.50 -11.98 0.61
N ASP A 75 3.24 -12.17 -0.48
CA ASP A 75 2.75 -11.93 -1.84
C ASP A 75 1.44 -12.68 -2.14
N THR A 76 1.29 -13.91 -1.62
CA THR A 76 0.06 -14.69 -1.82
C THR A 76 -1.15 -14.09 -1.11
N GLU A 77 -0.95 -13.42 0.03
CA GLU A 77 -2.01 -12.75 0.77
C GLU A 77 -2.36 -11.43 0.08
N ALA A 78 -1.36 -10.70 -0.41
CA ALA A 78 -1.52 -9.50 -1.21
C ALA A 78 -2.27 -9.77 -2.54
N ASP A 79 -1.88 -10.83 -3.27
CA ASP A 79 -2.59 -11.25 -4.50
C ASP A 79 -4.01 -11.70 -4.20
N GLY A 80 -4.21 -12.46 -3.12
CA GLY A 80 -5.54 -12.91 -2.69
C GLY A 80 -6.46 -11.75 -2.32
N PHE A 81 -5.95 -10.72 -1.65
CA PHE A 81 -6.68 -9.49 -1.39
C PHE A 81 -7.06 -8.76 -2.67
N ALA A 82 -6.11 -8.59 -3.59
CA ALA A 82 -6.33 -7.96 -4.88
C ALA A 82 -7.38 -8.70 -5.73
N GLU A 83 -7.35 -10.04 -5.73
CA GLU A 83 -8.36 -10.88 -6.38
C GLU A 83 -9.76 -10.69 -5.78
N GLN A 84 -9.86 -10.67 -4.44
CA GLN A 84 -11.13 -10.41 -3.76
C GLN A 84 -11.69 -9.03 -4.08
N LEU A 85 -10.84 -7.99 -4.06
CA LEU A 85 -11.23 -6.63 -4.40
C LEU A 85 -11.71 -6.54 -5.87
N GLN A 86 -11.00 -7.17 -6.80
CA GLN A 86 -11.39 -7.23 -8.21
C GLN A 86 -12.77 -7.90 -8.39
N GLY A 87 -13.00 -9.04 -7.72
CA GLY A 87 -14.27 -9.76 -7.73
C GLY A 87 -15.41 -8.95 -7.12
N ALA A 88 -15.14 -8.25 -6.01
CA ALA A 88 -16.10 -7.41 -5.33
C ALA A 88 -16.53 -6.21 -6.19
N LEU A 89 -15.58 -5.51 -6.81
CA LEU A 89 -15.87 -4.43 -7.77
C LEU A 89 -16.72 -4.91 -8.95
N ALA A 90 -16.43 -6.10 -9.48
CA ALA A 90 -17.19 -6.68 -10.59
C ALA A 90 -18.64 -7.06 -10.23
N SER A 91 -18.91 -7.30 -8.94
CA SER A 91 -20.27 -7.61 -8.47
C SER A 91 -21.22 -6.42 -8.58
N GLY A 92 -20.70 -5.19 -8.46
CA GLY A 92 -21.48 -3.96 -8.44
C GLY A 92 -22.29 -3.75 -7.14
N GLU A 93 -22.12 -4.61 -6.14
CA GLU A 93 -22.80 -4.53 -4.85
C GLU A 93 -21.88 -3.95 -3.76
N PRO A 94 -22.43 -3.35 -2.69
CA PRO A 94 -21.62 -2.96 -1.53
C PRO A 94 -20.83 -4.14 -0.96
N PHE A 95 -19.59 -3.89 -0.55
CA PHE A 95 -18.70 -4.94 -0.09
C PHE A 95 -17.80 -4.51 1.06
N ALA A 96 -17.27 -5.53 1.76
CA ALA A 96 -16.15 -5.39 2.66
C ALA A 96 -15.08 -6.45 2.29
N VAL A 97 -13.82 -6.05 2.21
CA VAL A 97 -12.68 -6.94 1.93
C VAL A 97 -11.52 -6.61 2.86
N GLU A 98 -10.69 -7.61 3.18
CA GLU A 98 -9.63 -7.50 4.18
C GLU A 98 -8.30 -8.01 3.61
N ALA A 99 -7.21 -7.30 3.92
CA ALA A 99 -5.84 -7.74 3.68
C ALA A 99 -5.20 -8.03 5.05
N GLY A 100 -5.26 -9.29 5.46
CA GLY A 100 -4.84 -9.68 6.82
C GLY A 100 -5.57 -8.88 7.90
N ASP A 101 -4.90 -8.65 9.03
CA ASP A 101 -5.44 -7.89 10.16
C ASP A 101 -5.16 -6.38 10.07
N PHE A 102 -4.39 -5.95 9.07
CA PHE A 102 -3.84 -4.59 8.99
C PHE A 102 -4.63 -3.63 8.08
N LEU A 103 -5.45 -4.15 7.17
CA LEU A 103 -6.26 -3.33 6.27
C LEU A 103 -7.63 -3.96 6.03
N SER A 104 -8.68 -3.16 6.23
CA SER A 104 -10.05 -3.49 5.83
C SER A 104 -10.60 -2.37 4.96
N LEU A 105 -11.29 -2.71 3.89
CA LEU A 105 -11.97 -1.77 3.00
C LEU A 105 -13.47 -2.02 3.04
N GLU A 106 -14.24 -0.96 3.24
CA GLU A 106 -15.67 -0.95 3.01
C GLU A 106 -15.97 -0.04 1.82
N ALA A 107 -16.77 -0.52 0.88
CA ALA A 107 -17.10 0.24 -0.30
C ALA A 107 -18.57 0.11 -0.68
N ARG A 108 -19.12 1.20 -1.21
CA ARG A 108 -20.48 1.24 -1.76
C ARG A 108 -20.50 1.93 -3.12
N PRO A 109 -21.35 1.48 -4.06
CA PRO A 109 -21.51 2.17 -5.33
C PRO A 109 -21.96 3.62 -5.13
N SER A 110 -21.35 4.54 -5.87
CA SER A 110 -21.69 5.96 -5.90
C SER A 110 -21.71 6.45 -7.35
N GLY A 111 -22.77 6.10 -8.07
CA GLY A 111 -22.84 6.35 -9.51
C GLY A 111 -21.87 5.45 -10.30
N GLY A 112 -20.94 6.06 -11.05
CA GLY A 112 -19.88 5.35 -11.77
C GLY A 112 -18.63 5.08 -10.93
N ASP A 113 -18.60 5.59 -9.71
CA ASP A 113 -17.49 5.54 -8.78
C ASP A 113 -17.85 4.67 -7.56
N TRP A 114 -16.87 4.43 -6.70
CA TRP A 114 -17.04 3.75 -5.42
C TRP A 114 -16.71 4.70 -4.29
N GLU A 115 -17.64 4.87 -3.35
CA GLU A 115 -17.28 5.48 -2.08
C GLU A 115 -16.58 4.45 -1.20
N VAL A 116 -15.29 4.65 -0.95
CA VAL A 116 -14.43 3.71 -0.22
C VAL A 116 -14.00 4.31 1.12
N THR A 117 -14.07 3.50 2.16
CA THR A 117 -13.50 3.77 3.48
C THR A 117 -12.49 2.68 3.79
N ALA A 118 -11.29 3.08 4.19
CA ALA A 118 -10.26 2.16 4.63
C ALA A 118 -10.11 2.23 6.16
N ARG A 119 -9.96 1.08 6.78
CA ARG A 119 -9.57 0.94 8.18
C ARG A 119 -8.19 0.30 8.24
N VAL A 120 -7.24 1.07 8.75
CA VAL A 120 -5.83 0.73 8.86
C VAL A 120 -5.55 0.36 10.31
N SER A 121 -5.01 -0.83 10.55
CA SER A 121 -4.64 -1.30 11.88
C SER A 121 -3.14 -1.58 11.91
N PRO A 122 -2.35 -0.78 12.67
CA PRO A 122 -0.93 -1.06 12.84
C PRO A 122 -0.71 -2.44 13.50
N PRO A 123 0.39 -3.15 13.17
CA PRO A 123 0.73 -4.41 13.81
C PRO A 123 1.00 -4.24 15.31
N GLU A 124 0.73 -5.29 16.09
CA GLU A 124 0.98 -5.29 17.53
C GLU A 124 2.48 -5.10 17.82
N GLY A 125 2.83 -4.10 18.63
CA GLY A 125 4.19 -3.92 19.15
C GLY A 125 5.02 -2.82 18.49
N GLU A 126 4.46 -2.00 17.60
CA GLU A 126 5.13 -0.76 17.21
C GLU A 126 5.24 0.20 18.42
N GLU A 127 6.49 0.51 18.79
CA GLU A 127 6.86 1.16 20.06
C GLU A 127 6.44 2.64 20.17
N ASP A 128 5.98 3.25 19.07
CA ASP A 128 5.40 4.60 19.08
C ASP A 128 3.92 4.57 19.45
N GLY A 129 3.64 4.09 20.67
CA GLY A 129 2.44 4.48 21.41
C GLY A 129 1.10 4.25 20.71
N ALA A 130 0.89 3.08 20.10
CA ALA A 130 -0.41 2.51 19.75
C ALA A 130 -1.53 3.53 19.45
N ALA A 131 -1.40 4.24 18.33
CA ALA A 131 -2.61 4.76 17.68
C ALA A 131 -3.47 3.54 17.34
N GLY A 132 -4.67 3.47 17.91
CA GLY A 132 -5.63 2.41 17.56
C GLY A 132 -5.99 2.45 16.08
N PRO A 133 -6.84 1.52 15.60
CA PRO A 133 -7.22 1.47 14.20
C PRO A 133 -7.64 2.84 13.67
N HIS A 134 -7.06 3.25 12.55
CA HIS A 134 -7.27 4.53 11.91
C HIS A 134 -8.24 4.38 10.74
N THR A 135 -9.18 5.31 10.60
CA THR A 135 -10.18 5.28 9.51
C THR A 135 -9.89 6.38 8.52
N VAL A 136 -9.62 6.00 7.26
CA VAL A 136 -9.34 6.90 6.15
C VAL A 136 -10.54 6.92 5.20
N GLN A 137 -11.13 8.10 4.98
CA GLN A 137 -12.22 8.28 4.01
C GLN A 137 -11.64 8.62 2.64
N LEU A 138 -11.41 7.59 1.81
CA LEU A 138 -10.83 7.75 0.47
C LEU A 138 -11.76 8.48 -0.51
N GLY A 139 -13.06 8.54 -0.20
CA GLY A 139 -14.04 9.23 -1.01
C GLY A 139 -14.42 8.44 -2.27
N ALA A 140 -14.87 9.16 -3.30
CA ALA A 140 -15.30 8.55 -4.56
C ALA A 140 -14.09 8.21 -5.44
N LEU A 141 -13.88 6.91 -5.67
CA LEU A 141 -12.81 6.37 -6.48
C LEU A 141 -13.35 5.82 -7.82
N PRO A 142 -12.78 6.21 -8.98
CA PRO A 142 -13.27 5.74 -10.27
C PRO A 142 -13.09 4.23 -10.43
N ALA A 143 -14.18 3.51 -10.73
CA ALA A 143 -14.15 2.04 -10.82
C ALA A 143 -13.14 1.53 -11.86
N ALA A 144 -13.03 2.21 -13.00
CA ALA A 144 -12.10 1.82 -14.08
C ALA A 144 -10.63 2.00 -13.67
N GLN A 145 -10.32 3.04 -12.89
CA GLN A 145 -8.95 3.27 -12.41
C GLN A 145 -8.57 2.23 -11.37
N LEU A 146 -9.45 1.98 -10.39
CA LEU A 146 -9.25 0.93 -9.39
C LEU A 146 -8.95 -0.43 -10.02
N LEU A 147 -9.73 -0.83 -11.03
CA LEU A 147 -9.50 -2.09 -11.73
C LEU A 147 -8.13 -2.12 -12.44
N ALA A 148 -7.73 -1.02 -13.08
CA ALA A 148 -6.43 -0.93 -13.74
C ALA A 148 -5.26 -1.03 -12.73
N ASP A 149 -5.37 -0.35 -11.60
CA ASP A 149 -4.35 -0.35 -10.55
C ASP A 149 -4.22 -1.74 -9.91
N ILE A 150 -5.35 -2.43 -9.67
CA ILE A 150 -5.36 -3.82 -9.20
C ILE A 150 -4.69 -4.75 -10.22
N GLU A 151 -4.99 -4.60 -11.50
CA GLU A 151 -4.36 -5.42 -12.56
C GLU A 151 -2.86 -5.15 -12.71
N GLU A 152 -2.40 -3.92 -12.53
CA GLU A 152 -0.98 -3.57 -12.50
C GLU A 152 -0.28 -4.16 -11.28
N PHE A 153 -0.88 -4.01 -10.10
CA PHE A 153 -0.38 -4.59 -8.86
C PHE A 153 -0.20 -6.11 -8.97
N ARG A 154 -1.22 -6.83 -9.43
CA ARG A 154 -1.16 -8.28 -9.61
C ARG A 154 -0.11 -8.71 -10.64
N ARG A 155 0.12 -7.91 -11.68
CA ARG A 155 1.21 -8.14 -12.65
C ARG A 155 2.60 -7.93 -12.04
N ALA A 156 2.75 -6.99 -11.11
CA ALA A 156 4.01 -6.74 -10.41
C ALA A 156 4.35 -7.83 -9.37
N LEU A 157 3.35 -8.57 -8.89
CA LEU A 157 3.52 -9.71 -7.97
C LEU A 157 4.00 -11.00 -8.66
N ALA A 158 3.70 -11.18 -9.95
CA ALA A 158 3.98 -12.39 -10.73
C ALA A 158 5.42 -12.48 -11.27
#